data_AF-A0A0R2HCF8-F1
#
_entry.id   AF-A0A0R2HCF8-F1
#
_cell.length_a   1.000
_cell.length_b   1.000
_cell.length_c   1.000
_cell.angle_alpha   90.00
_cell.angle_beta   90.00
_cell.angle_gamma   90.00
#
_symmetry.space_group_name_H-M   'P 1'
#
loop_
_entity.id
_entity.type
_entity.pdbx_description
1 polymer ?
#
loop_
_entity_poly.entity_id
_entity_poly.type
_entity_poly.pdbx_seq_one_letter_code
_entity_poly.pdbx_strand_id
1 'polypeptide(L)'
;MTSKWRYAIVRTIINGKPLRYVMGKKKVDQHACVKCGLCVRTCPYNAILMNEYPVFNEKKCQGCFACYNKCPKKTIYTKRYHHFAHYPKPLPEVVAKLTVKNDE
;
A
#
# COMPACT_ATOMS: atom_id res chain seq x y z
N MET A 1 -5.50 11.29 23.35
CA MET A 1 -4.86 11.56 22.04
C MET A 1 -5.77 11.08 20.93
N THR A 2 -6.50 12.01 20.32
CA THR A 2 -7.67 11.73 19.49
C THR A 2 -7.29 11.18 18.12
N SER A 3 -7.64 9.91 17.90
CA SER A 3 -8.27 9.25 16.74
C SER A 3 -8.45 9.97 15.38
N LYS A 4 -8.22 11.27 15.23
CA LYS A 4 -8.41 12.07 14.01
C LYS A 4 -7.61 11.57 12.79
N TRP A 5 -6.44 10.98 13.01
CA TRP A 5 -5.58 10.50 11.91
C TRP A 5 -5.98 9.13 11.33
N ARG A 6 -6.80 8.33 12.05
CA ARG A 6 -7.28 7.02 11.55
C ARG A 6 -8.30 7.18 10.41
N TYR A 7 -8.99 8.31 10.32
CA TYR A 7 -10.14 8.52 9.41
C TYR A 7 -9.83 9.20 8.07
N ALA A 8 -8.61 9.73 7.87
CA ALA A 8 -8.27 10.48 6.65
C ALA A 8 -8.32 9.60 5.37
N ILE A 9 -7.91 8.33 5.47
CA ILE A 9 -7.98 7.36 4.36
C ILE A 9 -9.44 7.08 4.01
N VAL A 10 -10.29 6.82 5.01
CA VAL A 10 -11.71 6.50 4.85
C VAL A 10 -12.48 7.66 4.20
N ARG A 11 -12.28 8.90 4.66
CA ARG A 11 -12.89 10.10 4.05
C ARG A 11 -12.54 10.27 2.57
N THR A 12 -11.36 9.85 2.14
CA THR A 12 -10.93 10.03 0.75
C THR A 12 -11.55 8.98 -0.19
N ILE A 13 -11.84 7.78 0.31
CA ILE A 13 -12.63 6.76 -0.42
C ILE A 13 -14.07 7.25 -0.61
N ILE A 14 -14.61 8.05 0.33
CA ILE A 14 -15.94 8.67 0.22
C ILE A 14 -15.97 9.76 -0.86
N ASN A 15 -14.86 10.47 -1.08
CA ASN A 15 -14.77 11.54 -2.09
C ASN A 15 -14.40 11.05 -3.51
N GLY A 16 -14.61 9.76 -3.83
CA GLY A 16 -14.46 9.21 -5.18
C GLY A 16 -13.03 9.10 -5.72
N LYS A 17 -11.98 9.36 -4.91
CA LYS A 17 -10.59 9.22 -5.35
C LYS A 17 -10.11 7.78 -5.14
N PRO A 18 -9.58 7.09 -6.18
CA PRO A 18 -9.12 5.72 -5.99
C PRO A 18 -7.92 5.65 -5.05
N LEU A 19 -7.85 4.57 -4.28
CA LEU A 19 -6.90 4.35 -3.18
C LEU A 19 -5.44 4.62 -3.56
N ARG A 20 -5.06 4.37 -4.82
CA ARG A 20 -3.72 4.66 -5.34
C ARG A 20 -3.29 6.12 -5.19
N TYR A 21 -4.20 7.09 -5.35
CA TYR A 21 -3.91 8.53 -5.18
C TYR A 21 -3.81 8.91 -3.70
N VAL A 22 -4.55 8.23 -2.84
CA VAL A 22 -4.54 8.47 -1.39
C VAL A 22 -3.21 8.04 -0.79
N MET A 23 -2.82 6.81 -1.12
CA MET A 23 -1.56 6.20 -0.70
C MET A 23 -0.36 6.95 -1.31
N GLY A 24 -0.46 7.36 -2.58
CA GLY A 24 0.59 8.11 -3.28
C GLY A 24 1.66 7.21 -3.92
N LYS A 25 2.71 7.85 -4.43
CA LYS A 25 3.85 7.19 -5.11
C LYS A 25 4.66 6.37 -4.11
N LYS A 26 4.90 5.10 -4.46
CA LYS A 26 5.62 4.14 -3.63
C LYS A 26 7.11 4.27 -3.89
N LYS A 27 7.88 4.23 -2.81
CA LYS A 27 9.35 4.27 -2.80
C LYS A 27 9.87 3.15 -1.91
N VAL A 28 11.14 2.81 -2.08
CA VAL A 28 11.84 1.80 -1.29
C VAL A 28 13.06 2.46 -0.68
N ASP A 29 13.28 2.25 0.61
CA ASP A 29 14.56 2.52 1.25
C ASP A 29 15.56 1.47 0.80
N GLN A 30 16.50 1.89 -0.06
CA GLN A 30 17.50 1.02 -0.67
C GLN A 30 18.57 0.56 0.33
N HIS A 31 18.83 1.31 1.40
CA HIS A 31 19.86 0.95 2.39
C HIS A 31 19.40 -0.21 3.28
N ALA A 32 18.10 -0.30 3.57
CA ALA A 32 17.54 -1.36 4.41
C ALA A 32 16.91 -2.52 3.61
N CYS A 33 16.69 -2.35 2.31
CA CYS A 33 16.01 -3.35 1.49
C CYS A 33 16.93 -4.54 1.19
N VAL A 34 16.54 -5.73 1.66
CA VAL A 34 17.28 -6.98 1.44
C VAL A 34 16.92 -7.69 0.13
N LYS A 35 16.24 -7.02 -0.79
CA LYS A 35 15.92 -7.52 -2.14
C LYS A 35 15.21 -8.90 -2.18
N CYS A 36 14.44 -9.26 -1.14
CA CYS A 36 13.78 -10.58 -1.02
C CYS A 36 12.64 -10.87 -2.03
N GLY A 37 12.20 -9.88 -2.79
CA GLY A 37 11.13 -10.02 -3.80
C GLY A 37 9.73 -10.29 -3.26
N LEU A 38 9.51 -10.30 -1.94
CA LEU A 38 8.18 -10.60 -1.37
C LEU A 38 7.10 -9.61 -1.81
N CYS A 39 7.45 -8.34 -1.97
CA CYS A 39 6.53 -7.31 -2.45
C CYS A 39 6.01 -7.61 -3.86
N VAL A 40 6.86 -8.14 -4.74
CA VAL A 40 6.49 -8.57 -6.11
C VAL A 40 5.49 -9.72 -6.03
N ARG A 41 5.84 -10.79 -5.30
CA ARG A 41 4.97 -11.98 -5.14
C ARG A 41 3.62 -11.68 -4.48
N THR A 42 3.58 -10.68 -3.62
CA THR A 42 2.37 -10.32 -2.85
C THR A 42 1.44 -9.39 -3.64
N CYS A 43 1.89 -8.76 -4.72
CA CYS A 43 1.08 -7.77 -5.42
C CYS A 43 0.01 -8.45 -6.29
N PRO A 44 -1.30 -8.35 -5.95
CA PRO A 44 -2.34 -9.01 -6.73
C PRO A 44 -2.57 -8.36 -8.11
N TYR A 45 -2.02 -7.16 -8.33
CA TYR A 45 -2.19 -6.39 -9.57
C TYR A 45 -0.98 -6.48 -10.50
N ASN A 46 0.03 -7.30 -10.17
CA ASN A 46 1.29 -7.40 -10.91
C ASN A 46 1.90 -6.00 -11.19
N ALA A 47 1.81 -5.11 -10.20
CA ALA A 47 2.19 -3.70 -10.34
C ALA A 47 3.65 -3.44 -9.92
N ILE A 48 4.41 -4.48 -9.60
CA ILE A 48 5.78 -4.37 -9.09
C ILE A 48 6.66 -5.31 -9.89
N LEU A 49 7.76 -4.80 -10.43
CA LEU A 49 8.79 -5.59 -11.09
C LEU A 49 10.06 -5.56 -10.26
N MET A 50 10.79 -6.66 -10.24
CA MET A 50 12.10 -6.72 -9.60
C MET A 50 13.17 -6.33 -10.63
N ASN A 51 13.91 -5.26 -10.38
CA ASN A 51 15.19 -4.99 -11.02
C ASN A 51 16.28 -5.09 -9.93
N GLU A 52 17.22 -4.15 -9.85
CA GLU A 52 18.12 -4.04 -8.70
C GLU A 52 17.36 -3.82 -7.37
N TYR A 53 16.26 -3.06 -7.43
CA TYR A 53 15.27 -2.88 -6.37
C TYR A 53 13.85 -2.98 -6.94
N PRO A 54 12.81 -3.16 -6.10
CA PRO A 54 11.42 -3.18 -6.57
C PRO A 54 11.01 -1.87 -7.24
N VAL A 55 10.54 -1.96 -8.48
CA VAL A 55 10.03 -0.84 -9.29
C VAL A 55 8.52 -0.91 -9.38
N PHE A 56 7.83 0.17 -9.04
CA PHE A 56 6.37 0.23 -8.96
C PHE A 56 5.77 0.89 -10.19
N ASN A 57 4.86 0.18 -10.86
CA ASN A 57 4.02 0.73 -11.92
C ASN A 57 2.81 1.44 -11.29
N GLU A 58 2.83 2.77 -11.32
CA GLU A 58 1.78 3.61 -10.71
C GLU A 58 0.42 3.47 -11.40
N LYS A 59 0.39 3.12 -12.69
CA LYS A 59 -0.87 2.91 -13.43
C LYS A 59 -1.57 1.63 -13.01
N LYS A 60 -0.80 0.56 -12.72
CA LYS A 60 -1.32 -0.74 -12.26
C LYS A 60 -1.58 -0.81 -10.76
N CYS A 61 -0.87 -0.02 -9.96
CA CYS A 61 -0.98 -0.07 -8.51
C CYS A 61 -2.33 0.49 -8.03
N GLN A 62 -3.19 -0.35 -7.42
CA GLN A 62 -4.46 0.10 -6.84
C GLN A 62 -4.35 0.66 -5.41
N GLY A 63 -3.16 0.61 -4.79
CA GLY A 63 -2.95 1.14 -3.44
C GLY A 63 -3.57 0.28 -2.33
N CYS A 64 -3.61 -1.04 -2.49
CA CYS A 64 -4.16 -1.98 -1.51
C CYS A 64 -3.28 -2.25 -0.27
N PHE A 65 -2.11 -1.61 -0.16
CA PHE A 65 -1.15 -1.77 0.95
C PHE A 65 -0.55 -3.17 1.17
N ALA A 66 -0.84 -4.17 0.33
CA ALA A 66 -0.34 -5.53 0.53
C ALA A 66 1.20 -5.62 0.59
N CYS A 67 1.90 -4.97 -0.36
CA CYS A 67 3.36 -4.92 -0.38
C CYS A 67 3.95 -4.17 0.82
N TYR A 68 3.32 -3.05 1.20
CA TYR A 68 3.71 -2.25 2.36
C TYR A 68 3.66 -3.10 3.61
N ASN A 69 2.50 -3.70 3.92
CA ASN A 69 2.31 -4.47 5.15
C ASN A 69 3.13 -5.77 5.22
N LYS A 70 3.34 -6.45 4.08
CA LYS A 70 4.11 -7.71 4.08
C LYS A 70 5.62 -7.51 4.06
N CYS A 71 6.14 -6.29 3.89
CA CYS A 71 7.59 -6.08 3.86
C CYS A 71 8.21 -6.34 5.25
N PRO A 72 9.06 -7.38 5.43
CA PRO A 72 9.60 -7.73 6.74
C PRO A 72 10.58 -6.68 7.26
N LYS A 73 11.31 -6.03 6.35
CA LYS A 73 12.27 -4.95 6.64
C LYS A 73 11.62 -3.57 6.66
N LYS A 74 10.31 -3.49 6.42
CA LYS A 74 9.53 -2.26 6.52
C LYS A 74 10.02 -1.10 5.65
N THR A 75 10.60 -1.41 4.49
CA THR A 75 11.32 -0.43 3.66
C THR A 75 10.47 0.26 2.59
N ILE A 76 9.24 -0.15 2.38
CA ILE A 76 8.35 0.46 1.39
C ILE A 76 7.64 1.64 2.04
N TYR A 77 7.60 2.78 1.37
CA TYR A 77 6.99 4.00 1.92
C TYR A 77 6.40 4.90 0.84
N THR A 78 5.74 5.98 1.26
CA THR A 78 5.29 7.07 0.39
C THR A 78 5.59 8.41 1.08
N LYS A 79 5.49 9.54 0.37
CA LYS A 79 5.68 10.88 0.98
C LYS A 79 4.75 11.12 2.19
N ARG A 80 3.55 10.53 2.18
CA ARG A 80 2.55 10.66 3.26
C ARG A 80 2.74 9.64 4.37
N TYR A 81 3.32 8.49 4.05
CA TYR A 81 3.45 7.34 4.94
C TYR A 81 4.92 6.92 5.03
N HIS A 82 5.74 7.81 5.58
CA HIS A 82 7.16 7.60 5.88
C HIS A 82 7.32 7.50 7.40
N HIS A 83 7.99 6.46 7.91
CA HIS A 83 8.12 6.16 9.35
C HIS A 83 6.81 5.85 10.11
N PHE A 84 5.70 5.64 9.41
CA PHE A 84 4.46 5.14 10.04
C PHE A 84 4.54 3.63 10.28
N ALA A 85 3.90 3.17 11.36
CA ALA A 85 3.80 1.75 11.68
C ALA A 85 3.14 0.99 10.52
N HIS A 86 3.72 -0.17 10.17
CA HIS A 86 3.08 -1.12 9.27
C HIS A 86 1.75 -1.55 9.88
N TYR A 87 0.68 -1.46 9.11
CA TYR A 87 -0.64 -1.78 9.65
C TYR A 87 -0.68 -3.26 10.01
N PRO A 88 -0.95 -3.63 11.28
CA PRO A 88 -1.03 -5.04 11.67
C PRO A 88 -2.18 -5.76 10.96
N LYS A 89 -3.24 -5.03 10.57
CA LYS A 89 -4.36 -5.50 9.75
C LYS A 89 -4.85 -4.37 8.84
N PRO A 90 -5.31 -4.64 7.60
CA PRO A 90 -6.01 -3.63 6.81
C PRO A 90 -7.20 -3.08 7.61
N LEU A 91 -7.50 -1.79 7.47
CA LEU A 91 -8.66 -1.18 8.14
C LEU A 91 -9.95 -1.92 7.72
N PRO A 92 -10.84 -2.30 8.65
CA PRO A 92 -12.08 -3.03 8.34
C PRO A 92 -12.91 -2.39 7.22
N GLU A 93 -12.92 -1.06 7.14
CA GLU A 93 -13.63 -0.29 6.13
C GLU A 93 -13.00 -0.45 4.73
N VAL A 94 -11.67 -0.64 4.66
CA VAL A 94 -10.97 -0.97 3.42
C VAL A 94 -11.25 -2.42 3.03
N VAL A 95 -11.25 -3.34 4.00
CA VAL A 95 -11.60 -4.75 3.77
C VAL A 95 -13.01 -4.84 3.19
N ALA A 96 -14.00 -4.23 3.84
CA ALA A 96 -15.39 -4.23 3.39
C ALA A 96 -15.57 -3.71 1.96
N LYS A 97 -14.76 -2.73 1.53
CA LYS A 97 -14.82 -2.19 0.16
C LYS A 97 -14.00 -2.98 -0.88
N LEU A 98 -12.99 -3.74 -0.45
CA LEU A 98 -12.22 -4.63 -1.32
C LEU A 98 -12.89 -5.99 -1.49
N THR A 99 -13.72 -6.42 -0.53
CA THR A 99 -14.49 -7.67 -0.60
C THR A 99 -15.81 -7.53 -1.37
N VAL A 100 -16.17 -6.32 -1.78
CA VAL A 100 -17.35 -6.05 -2.60
C VAL A 100 -16.91 -6.02 -4.06
N LYS A 101 -17.33 -7.06 -4.80
CA LYS A 101 -17.16 -7.37 -6.24
C LYS A 101 -16.04 -8.33 -6.65
N ASN A 102 -16.39 -9.62 -6.59
CA ASN A 102 -16.13 -10.61 -7.65
C ASN A 102 -17.44 -11.39 -7.96
N ASP A 103 -18.60 -10.73 -7.85
CA ASP A 103 -19.89 -11.29 -8.28
C ASP A 103 -20.39 -10.50 -9.50
N GLU A 104 -19.70 -10.67 -10.63
CA GLU A 104 -20.21 -10.53 -12.00
C GLU A 104 -19.58 -11.63 -12.85
#